data_AF-A0A940RAN4-F1
#
_entry.id   AF-A0A940RAN4-F1
#
_cell.length_a   1.000
_cell.length_b   1.000
_cell.length_c   1.000
_cell.angle_alpha   90.00
_cell.angle_beta   90.00
_cell.angle_gamma   90.00
#
_symmetry.space_group_name_H-M   'P 1'
#
loop_
_entity.id
_entity.type
_entity.pdbx_description
1 polymer ?
#
loop_
_entity_poly.entity_id
_entity_poly.type
_entity_poly.pdbx_seq_one_letter_code
_entity_poly.pdbx_strand_id
1 'polypeptide(L)'
;MTMTSNKSQLAIIFFTVFLYLVGFGVVIPIIPLLSKNFGATALQTGLLLSVYSLMQFLFSPFWGRLSDRLGRRPILLFCLFGEGLSYL
;
A
#
# COMPACT_ATOMS: atom_id res chain seq x y z
N MET A 1 5.23 -31.54 -2.53
CA MET A 1 4.83 -30.55 -1.51
C MET A 1 3.48 -30.00 -1.92
N THR A 2 2.42 -30.49 -1.29
CA THR A 2 1.02 -30.33 -1.73
C THR A 2 0.54 -28.89 -1.56
N MET A 3 0.33 -28.21 -2.67
CA MET A 3 -0.38 -26.93 -2.74
C MET A 3 -1.88 -27.18 -2.51
N THR A 4 -2.29 -27.48 -1.28
CA THR A 4 -3.71 -27.37 -0.90
C THR A 4 -4.02 -25.88 -0.82
N SER A 5 -4.45 -25.29 -1.92
CA SER A 5 -5.02 -23.94 -1.95
C SER A 5 -6.23 -23.91 -1.02
N ASN A 6 -6.00 -23.48 0.21
CA ASN A 6 -7.03 -23.38 1.22
C ASN A 6 -7.82 -22.11 0.90
N LYS A 7 -9.07 -22.26 0.44
CA LYS A 7 -9.94 -21.15 0.01
C LYS A 7 -9.97 -19.98 1.02
N SER A 8 -9.83 -20.31 2.31
CA SER A 8 -9.72 -19.34 3.40
C SER A 8 -8.51 -18.39 3.27
N GLN A 9 -7.34 -18.89 2.85
CA GLN A 9 -6.13 -18.08 2.69
C GLN A 9 -6.27 -17.07 1.55
N LEU A 10 -6.88 -17.49 0.44
CA LEU A 10 -7.14 -16.60 -0.69
C LEU A 10 -8.13 -15.51 -0.30
N ALA A 11 -9.18 -15.87 0.45
CA ALA A 11 -10.19 -14.93 0.94
C ALA A 11 -9.57 -13.88 1.88
N ILE A 12 -8.64 -14.27 2.77
CA ILE A 12 -7.94 -13.32 3.65
C ILE A 12 -7.08 -12.35 2.85
N ILE A 13 -6.29 -12.82 1.89
CA ILE A 13 -5.46 -11.96 1.04
C ILE A 13 -6.36 -11.01 0.23
N PHE A 14 -7.43 -11.53 -0.36
CA PHE A 14 -8.39 -10.74 -1.11
C PHE A 14 -8.99 -9.63 -0.25
N PHE A 15 -9.47 -9.96 0.96
CA PHE A 15 -10.06 -9.00 1.86
C PHE A 15 -9.05 -7.95 2.33
N THR A 16 -7.80 -8.34 2.56
CA THR A 16 -6.71 -7.42 2.91
C THR A 16 -6.45 -6.41 1.79
N VAL A 17 -6.34 -6.89 0.54
CA VAL A 17 -6.15 -6.04 -0.64
C VAL A 17 -7.37 -5.14 -0.88
N PHE A 18 -8.58 -5.67 -0.66
CA PHE A 18 -9.81 -4.90 -0.74
C PHE A 18 -9.81 -3.72 0.24
N LEU A 19 -9.51 -3.97 1.52
CA LEU A 19 -9.41 -2.91 2.54
C LEU A 19 -8.34 -1.86 2.17
N TYR A 20 -7.19 -2.31 1.69
CA TYR A 20 -6.13 -1.42 1.22
C TYR A 20 -6.59 -0.53 0.07
N LEU A 21 -7.27 -1.08 -0.94
CA LEU A 21 -7.77 -0.31 -2.08
C LEU A 21 -8.84 0.72 -1.67
N VAL A 22 -9.71 0.37 -0.71
CA VAL A 22 -10.69 1.31 -0.15
C VAL A 22 -9.99 2.46 0.56
N GLY A 23 -9.04 2.17 1.46
CA GLY A 23 -8.27 3.20 2.16
C GLY A 23 -7.50 4.10 1.21
N PHE A 24 -6.76 3.50 0.27
CA PHE A 24 -6.01 4.23 -0.75
C PHE A 24 -6.92 5.12 -1.63
N GLY A 25 -8.09 4.61 -2.03
CA GLY A 25 -9.08 5.37 -2.80
C GLY A 25 -9.61 6.61 -2.06
N VAL A 26 -9.71 6.56 -0.74
CA VAL A 26 -10.09 7.70 0.11
C VAL A 26 -8.95 8.71 0.27
N VAL A 27 -7.70 8.23 0.34
CA VAL A 27 -6.50 9.09 0.50
C VAL A 27 -6.23 9.96 -0.74
N ILE A 28 -6.42 9.43 -1.95
CA ILE A 28 -6.16 10.17 -3.20
C ILE A 28 -6.82 11.56 -3.26
N PRO A 29 -8.13 11.73 -3.01
CA PRO A 29 -8.76 13.06 -3.01
C PRO A 29 -8.45 13.90 -1.77
N ILE A 30 -8.11 13.26 -0.64
CA ILE A 30 -7.73 13.95 0.60
C ILE A 30 -6.43 14.71 0.42
N ILE A 31 -5.43 14.13 -0.26
CA ILE A 31 -4.11 14.76 -0.41
C ILE A 31 -4.20 16.15 -1.07
N PRO A 32 -4.88 16.36 -2.23
CA PRO A 32 -5.04 17.68 -2.82
C PRO A 32 -5.82 18.68 -1.94
N LEU A 33 -6.88 18.20 -1.26
CA LEU A 33 -7.67 19.03 -0.34
C LEU A 33 -6.81 19.53 0.83
N LEU A 34 -6.02 18.63 1.41
CA LEU A 34 -5.16 18.93 2.53
C LEU A 34 -3.99 19.83 2.09
N SER A 35 -3.37 19.52 0.95
CA SER A 35 -2.29 20.32 0.35
C SER A 35 -2.72 21.77 0.14
N LYS A 36 -3.96 21.99 -0.31
CA LYS A 36 -4.54 23.34 -0.44
C LYS A 36 -4.65 24.06 0.90
N ASN A 37 -5.06 23.36 1.96
CA ASN A 37 -5.14 23.94 3.31
C ASN A 37 -3.77 24.30 3.87
N PHE A 38 -2.72 23.56 3.49
CA PHE A 38 -1.33 23.88 3.82
C PHE A 38 -0.69 24.94 2.90
N GLY A 39 -1.44 25.52 1.97
CA GLY A 39 -0.95 26.54 1.04
C GLY A 39 -0.03 26.00 -0.07
N ALA A 40 -0.02 24.68 -0.30
CA ALA A 40 0.79 24.07 -1.33
C ALA A 40 0.25 24.42 -2.74
N THR A 41 1.18 24.63 -3.67
CA THR A 41 0.84 24.87 -5.08
C THR A 41 0.43 23.57 -5.77
N ALA A 42 -0.27 23.68 -6.91
CA ALA A 42 -0.62 22.53 -7.74
C ALA A 42 0.62 21.70 -8.16
N LEU A 43 1.75 22.38 -8.41
CA LEU A 43 3.01 21.73 -8.77
C LEU A 43 3.59 20.93 -7.60
N GLN A 44 3.56 21.46 -6.38
CA GLN A 44 4.02 20.72 -5.19
C GLN A 44 3.15 19.50 -4.91
N THR A 45 1.83 19.63 -5.07
CA THR A 45 0.89 18.51 -4.92
C THR A 45 1.17 17.44 -5.98
N GLY A 46 1.36 17.84 -7.24
CA GLY A 46 1.71 16.93 -8.33
C GLY A 46 3.05 16.22 -8.11
N LEU A 47 4.07 16.93 -7.60
CA LEU A 47 5.34 16.33 -7.22
C LEU A 47 5.20 15.33 -6.08
N LEU A 48 4.37 15.61 -5.08
CA LEU A 48 4.13 14.70 -3.96
C LEU A 48 3.53 13.37 -4.44
N LEU A 49 2.51 13.43 -5.31
CA LEU A 49 1.95 12.21 -5.93
C LEU A 49 2.96 11.51 -6.85
N SER A 50 3.81 12.26 -7.56
CA SER A 50 4.83 11.70 -8.44
C SER A 50 5.90 10.95 -7.66
N VAL A 51 6.37 11.53 -6.55
CA VAL A 51 7.33 10.88 -5.64
C VAL A 51 6.71 9.63 -5.02
N TYR A 52 5.44 9.68 -4.61
CA TYR A 52 4.74 8.50 -4.11
C TYR A 52 4.75 7.36 -5.15
N SER A 53 4.34 7.63 -6.39
CA SER A 53 4.33 6.63 -7.48
C SER A 53 5.74 6.13 -7.81
N LEU A 54 6.75 7.00 -7.77
CA LEU A 54 8.15 6.64 -8.01
C LEU A 54 8.66 5.70 -6.92
N MET A 55 8.42 6.02 -5.65
CA MET A 55 8.80 5.15 -4.54
C MET A 55 8.06 3.82 -4.63
N GLN A 56 6.75 3.83 -4.92
CA GLN A 56 5.98 2.60 -5.11
C GLN A 56 6.56 1.74 -6.23
N PHE A 57 6.96 2.34 -7.36
CA PHE A 57 7.58 1.63 -8.47
C PHE A 57 8.94 1.00 -8.10
N LEU A 58 9.79 1.75 -7.36
CA LEU A 58 11.11 1.28 -6.94
C LEU A 58 11.03 0.18 -5.88
N PHE A 59 10.13 0.32 -4.91
CA PHE A 59 10.02 -0.59 -3.76
C PHE A 59 9.06 -1.78 -4.00
N SER A 60 8.14 -1.71 -4.96
CA SER A 60 7.27 -2.84 -5.34
C SER A 60 8.06 -4.14 -5.64
N PRO A 61 9.09 -4.15 -6.52
CA PRO A 61 9.87 -5.36 -6.78
C PRO A 61 10.70 -5.82 -5.57
N PHE A 62 11.13 -4.88 -4.72
CA PHE A 62 11.86 -5.21 -3.49
C PHE A 62 10.98 -6.02 -2.53
N TRP A 63 9.79 -5.52 -2.22
CA TRP A 63 8.84 -6.19 -1.34
C TRP A 63 8.32 -7.50 -1.94
N GLY A 64 8.10 -7.56 -3.26
CA GLY A 64 7.72 -8.79 -3.95
C GLY A 64 8.79 -9.88 -3.80
N ARG A 65 10.04 -9.56 -4.10
CA ARG A 65 11.16 -10.52 -3.96
C ARG A 65 11.39 -10.95 -2.52
N LEU A 66 11.27 -10.03 -1.56
CA LEU A 66 11.39 -10.35 -0.14
C LEU A 66 10.25 -11.28 0.31
N SER A 67 9.04 -11.01 -0.15
CA SER A 67 7.82 -11.81 0.08
C SER A 67 7.95 -13.23 -0.42
N ASP A 68 8.55 -13.42 -1.59
CA ASP A 68 8.75 -14.74 -2.15
C ASP A 68 9.86 -15.53 -1.43
N ARG A 69 10.82 -14.87 -0.76
CA ARG A 69 11.92 -15.52 -0.02
C ARG A 69 11.57 -15.90 1.42
N LEU A 70 10.93 -14.99 2.18
CA LEU A 70 10.60 -15.22 3.60
C LEU A 70 9.18 -15.78 3.80
N GLY A 71 8.41 -15.90 2.71
CA GLY A 71 7.01 -16.29 2.73
C GLY A 71 6.07 -15.08 2.76
N ARG A 72 4.95 -15.20 2.03
CA ARG A 72 4.00 -14.10 1.81
C ARG A 72 3.32 -13.59 3.08
N ARG A 73 2.97 -14.49 4.01
CA ARG A 73 2.19 -14.15 5.21
C ARG A 73 2.90 -13.18 6.18
N PRO A 74 4.14 -13.42 6.64
CA PRO A 74 4.81 -12.50 7.57
C PRO A 74 5.04 -11.11 6.97
N ILE A 75 5.32 -11.03 5.66
CA ILE A 75 5.59 -9.76 5.00
C ILE A 75 4.32 -8.95 4.78
N LEU A 76 3.22 -9.60 4.39
CA LEU A 76 1.92 -8.94 4.32
C LEU A 76 1.51 -8.34 5.68
N LEU A 77 1.72 -9.07 6.77
CA LEU A 77 1.41 -8.59 8.12
C LEU A 77 2.32 -7.42 8.54
N PHE A 78 3.62 -7.50 8.21
CA PHE A 78 4.56 -6.41 8.50
C PHE A 78 4.21 -5.12 7.73
N CYS A 79 3.92 -5.25 6.43
CA CYS A 79 3.48 -4.11 5.62
C CYS A 79 2.16 -3.54 6.12
N LEU A 80 1.19 -4.38 6.50
CA LEU A 80 -0.09 -3.93 7.04
C LEU A 80 0.07 -3.21 8.37
N PHE A 81 0.99 -3.66 9.22
CA PHE A 81 1.31 -2.98 10.48
C PHE A 81 1.98 -1.61 10.23
N GLY A 82 2.94 -1.55 9.31
CA GLY A 82 3.58 -0.30 8.91
C GLY A 82 2.60 0.70 8.31
N GLU A 83 1.68 0.21 7.46
CA GLU A 83 0.60 1.00 6.87
C GLU A 83 -0.32 1.57 7.96
N GLY A 84 -0.75 0.75 8.92
CA GLY A 84 -1.56 1.21 10.05
C GLY A 84 -0.86 2.26 10.92
N LEU A 85 0.46 2.11 11.13
CA LEU A 85 1.26 3.07 11.87
C LEU A 85 1.42 4.41 11.13
N SER A 86 1.35 4.43 9.80
CA SER A 86 1.47 5.66 9.01
C SER A 86 0.29 6.64 9.20
N TYR A 87 -0.86 6.13 9.66
CA TYR A 87 -2.05 6.93 9.93
C TYR A 87 -2.07 7.56 11.33
N LEU A 88 -1.10 7.22 12.19
CA LEU A 88 -0.89 7.79 13.52
C LEU A 88 0.05 9.01 13.44
#